data_AF-A0A6B0Z5V5-F1
#
_entry.id   AF-A0A6B0Z5V5-F1
#
_cell.length_a   1.000
_cell.length_b   1.000
_cell.length_c   1.000
_cell.angle_alpha   90.00
_cell.angle_beta   90.00
_cell.angle_gamma   90.00
#
_symmetry.space_group_name_H-M   'P 1'
#
loop_
_entity.id
_entity.type
_entity.pdbx_description
1 polymer ?
#
loop_
_entity_poly.entity_id
_entity_poly.type
_entity_poly.pdbx_seq_one_letter_code
_entity_poly.pdbx_strand_id
1 'polypeptide(L)'
;MGPGDSRHAHVPEIPKTRPCRPAGAAGDGVLRRLHPGAVDKERRVKPDKRKAGNRRLVLTLGGAVAGMFAFAFLLTPLYEVFCELTGLDSERLTRATQPSGAAVASEIDENRTVTVEFLTNTMNPAAWEFQPGDLRIEVTPGRTAETVFYAENLLPHDVISVTRPSVRPLEAVSYVSKQVCFCFEEQAFAAGERRELPMRFTIDSELPAHVETVTLAYTLFTAEPGLGGS
;
A
#
# COMPACT_ATOMS: atom_id res chain seq x y z
N MET A 1 21.80 -25.88 52.14
CA MET A 1 22.96 -26.74 51.82
C MET A 1 22.85 -27.14 50.35
N GLY A 2 23.78 -26.68 49.51
CA GLY A 2 24.08 -27.25 48.19
C GLY A 2 23.26 -26.72 46.99
N PRO A 3 23.86 -26.60 45.80
CA PRO A 3 23.70 -25.44 44.91
C PRO A 3 23.09 -25.78 43.53
N GLY A 4 22.94 -24.75 42.69
CA GLY A 4 22.12 -24.73 41.48
C GLY A 4 22.72 -25.28 40.18
N ASP A 5 21.97 -25.11 39.10
CA ASP A 5 22.48 -25.13 37.72
C ASP A 5 21.52 -24.35 36.79
N SER A 6 22.02 -23.22 36.29
CA SER A 6 21.36 -22.30 35.36
C SER A 6 21.85 -22.62 33.96
N ARG A 7 21.01 -23.24 33.12
CA ARG A 7 21.37 -23.52 31.71
C ARG A 7 21.08 -22.30 30.84
N HIS A 8 22.12 -21.52 30.60
CA HIS A 8 22.17 -20.48 29.57
C HIS A 8 22.22 -21.12 28.16
N ALA A 9 21.32 -20.71 27.28
CA ALA A 9 21.38 -21.04 25.85
C ALA A 9 22.45 -20.18 25.17
N HIS A 10 23.40 -20.85 24.52
CA HIS A 10 24.55 -20.27 23.81
C HIS A 10 24.09 -19.68 22.48
N VAL A 11 24.24 -18.36 22.30
CA VAL A 11 24.10 -17.70 21.00
C VAL A 11 25.39 -17.89 20.20
N PRO A 12 25.34 -18.36 18.93
CA PRO A 12 26.54 -18.46 18.08
C PRO A 12 26.90 -17.10 17.46
N GLU A 13 28.18 -16.72 17.56
CA GLU A 13 28.75 -15.51 16.97
C GLU A 13 28.84 -15.60 15.43
N ILE A 14 28.54 -14.48 14.76
CA ILE A 14 28.67 -14.30 13.32
C ILE A 14 30.13 -13.89 13.00
N PRO A 15 30.86 -14.57 12.10
CA PRO A 15 32.25 -14.25 11.81
C PRO A 15 32.42 -12.98 10.97
N LYS A 16 33.30 -12.09 11.42
CA LYS A 16 33.72 -10.86 10.74
C LYS A 16 34.38 -11.16 9.38
N THR A 17 33.89 -10.54 8.32
CA THR A 17 34.43 -10.60 6.95
C THR A 17 35.86 -10.06 6.88
N ARG A 18 36.78 -10.85 6.31
CA ARG A 18 38.18 -10.46 6.05
C ARG A 18 38.28 -9.64 4.76
N PRO A 19 39.16 -8.63 4.71
CA PRO A 19 39.43 -7.90 3.47
C PRO A 19 40.23 -8.76 2.47
N CYS A 20 39.85 -8.70 1.19
CA CYS A 20 40.56 -9.35 0.10
C CYS A 20 41.92 -8.69 -0.14
N ARG A 21 42.98 -9.50 -0.04
CA ARG A 21 44.38 -9.16 -0.33
C ARG A 21 44.67 -9.47 -1.80
N PRO A 22 45.24 -8.56 -2.61
CA PRO A 22 45.76 -8.91 -3.92
C PRO A 22 47.07 -9.72 -3.77
N ALA A 23 47.13 -10.84 -4.50
CA ALA A 23 48.32 -11.68 -4.66
C ALA A 23 49.40 -10.96 -5.48
N GLY A 24 50.66 -11.11 -5.05
CA GLY A 24 51.80 -10.35 -5.54
C GLY A 24 52.67 -11.03 -6.61
N ALA A 25 53.80 -10.40 -6.88
CA ALA A 25 55.11 -10.94 -7.29
C ALA A 25 56.07 -9.73 -7.27
N ALA A 26 57.05 -9.64 -6.36
CA ALA A 26 58.41 -10.20 -6.49
C ALA A 26 59.11 -9.68 -7.77
N GLY A 27 60.23 -8.98 -7.78
CA GLY A 27 61.28 -8.65 -6.81
C GLY A 27 62.51 -8.22 -7.63
N ASP A 28 63.44 -7.51 -6.98
CA ASP A 28 64.87 -7.43 -7.28
C ASP A 28 65.45 -6.43 -8.30
N GLY A 29 66.47 -5.69 -7.81
CA GLY A 29 67.67 -5.30 -8.56
C GLY A 29 67.59 -3.99 -9.35
N VAL A 30 67.98 -2.83 -8.79
CA VAL A 30 69.37 -2.32 -8.82
C VAL A 30 69.98 -2.34 -10.23
N LEU A 31 69.94 -1.21 -10.95
CA LEU A 31 71.13 -0.48 -11.43
C LEU A 31 70.81 0.67 -12.39
N ARG A 32 71.37 1.84 -12.02
CA ARG A 32 72.09 2.83 -12.84
C ARG A 32 71.50 3.31 -14.18
N ARG A 33 71.31 4.63 -14.20
CA ARG A 33 71.37 5.53 -15.36
C ARG A 33 72.44 5.15 -16.39
N LEU A 34 72.10 5.30 -17.67
CA LEU A 34 72.85 6.01 -18.72
C LEU A 34 71.85 6.38 -19.85
N HIS A 35 71.84 7.66 -20.24
CA HIS A 35 71.18 8.23 -21.45
C HIS A 35 71.76 7.60 -22.75
N PRO A 36 71.31 7.93 -24.00
CA PRO A 36 70.13 8.69 -24.47
C PRO A 36 69.37 8.01 -25.65
N GLY A 37 68.17 8.51 -25.95
CA GLY A 37 67.65 8.58 -27.33
C GLY A 37 66.96 7.34 -27.91
N ALA A 38 65.63 7.34 -27.88
CA ALA A 38 64.81 6.89 -29.01
C ALA A 38 63.37 7.41 -28.81
N VAL A 39 62.87 7.98 -29.89
CA VAL A 39 61.53 8.53 -30.06
C VAL A 39 60.54 7.39 -30.16
N ASP A 40 59.60 7.26 -29.21
CA ASP A 40 58.44 6.36 -29.36
C ASP A 40 57.12 7.14 -29.28
N LYS A 41 56.87 7.83 -30.39
CA LYS A 41 55.63 7.83 -31.18
C LYS A 41 54.33 7.69 -30.38
N GLU A 42 53.75 8.85 -30.10
CA GLU A 42 52.35 9.06 -29.75
C GLU A 42 51.42 8.08 -30.50
N ARG A 43 50.73 7.20 -29.76
CA ARG A 43 49.55 6.51 -30.31
C ARG A 43 48.42 7.53 -30.37
N ARG A 44 48.41 8.30 -31.45
CA ARG A 44 47.29 9.11 -31.94
C ARG A 44 45.98 8.35 -31.74
N VAL A 45 45.15 8.82 -30.81
CA VAL A 45 43.71 8.60 -30.89
C VAL A 45 43.27 9.31 -32.17
N LYS A 46 43.04 8.55 -33.25
CA LYS A 46 42.49 9.11 -34.48
C LYS A 46 41.16 9.79 -34.14
N PRO A 47 40.99 11.10 -34.39
CA PRO A 47 39.66 11.65 -34.51
C PRO A 47 39.11 11.18 -35.86
N ASP A 48 37.89 10.63 -35.89
CA ASP A 48 36.81 11.02 -36.81
C ASP A 48 35.72 9.92 -37.00
N LYS A 49 34.48 10.38 -37.26
CA LYS A 49 33.16 9.71 -37.45
C LYS A 49 32.22 9.56 -36.24
N ARG A 50 32.45 10.26 -35.12
CA ARG A 50 31.56 10.18 -33.93
C ARG A 50 30.27 10.99 -33.99
N LYS A 51 30.15 12.00 -34.87
CA LYS A 51 29.00 12.94 -34.85
C LYS A 51 27.68 12.33 -35.36
N ALA A 52 27.71 11.50 -36.41
CA ALA A 52 26.49 10.87 -36.95
C ALA A 52 25.96 9.72 -36.07
N GLY A 53 26.87 8.93 -35.46
CA GLY A 53 26.52 7.87 -34.52
C GLY A 53 25.93 8.41 -33.22
N ASN A 54 26.55 9.43 -32.62
CA ASN A 54 26.01 10.08 -31.41
C ASN A 54 24.65 10.72 -31.66
N ARG A 55 24.43 11.37 -32.83
CA ARG A 55 23.12 11.96 -33.13
C ARG A 55 22.02 10.90 -33.25
N ARG A 56 22.32 9.76 -33.87
CA ARG A 56 21.39 8.63 -33.98
C ARG A 56 21.11 7.99 -32.61
N LEU A 57 22.14 7.82 -31.77
CA LEU A 57 21.99 7.34 -30.39
C LEU A 57 21.13 8.30 -29.56
N VAL A 58 21.44 9.60 -29.57
CA VAL A 58 20.65 10.61 -28.83
C VAL A 58 19.20 10.66 -29.31
N LEU A 59 18.94 10.55 -30.61
CA LEU A 59 17.58 10.48 -31.15
C LEU A 59 16.86 9.19 -30.74
N THR A 60 17.56 8.06 -30.70
CA THR A 60 16.96 6.76 -30.31
C THR A 60 16.63 6.74 -28.81
N LEU A 61 17.57 7.19 -27.97
CA LEU A 61 17.37 7.31 -26.52
C LEU A 61 16.30 8.37 -26.20
N GLY A 62 16.33 9.52 -26.86
CA GLY A 62 15.31 10.55 -26.71
C GLY A 62 13.92 10.09 -27.14
N GLY A 63 13.82 9.35 -28.25
CA GLY A 63 12.59 8.73 -28.72
C GLY A 63 12.06 7.65 -27.77
N ALA A 64 12.94 6.84 -27.19
CA ALA A 64 12.56 5.83 -26.19
C ALA A 64 12.01 6.48 -24.91
N VAL A 65 12.67 7.54 -24.41
CA VAL A 65 12.20 8.30 -23.25
C VAL A 65 10.86 8.97 -23.54
N ALA A 66 10.73 9.65 -24.68
CA ALA A 66 9.46 10.26 -25.10
C ALA A 66 8.35 9.19 -25.25
N GLY A 67 8.68 8.01 -25.76
CA GLY A 67 7.76 6.87 -25.85
C GLY A 67 7.30 6.37 -24.48
N MET A 68 8.18 6.28 -23.49
CA MET A 68 7.81 5.91 -22.11
C MET A 68 6.86 6.93 -21.48
N PHE A 69 7.13 8.24 -21.66
CA PHE A 69 6.24 9.29 -21.18
C PHE A 69 4.89 9.32 -21.90
N ALA A 70 4.89 9.15 -23.22
CA ALA A 70 3.66 9.05 -24.01
C ALA A 70 2.83 7.85 -23.56
N PHE A 71 3.46 6.69 -23.32
CA PHE A 71 2.77 5.51 -22.82
C PHE A 71 2.18 5.73 -21.43
N ALA A 72 2.92 6.34 -20.49
CA ALA A 72 2.41 6.66 -19.17
C ALA A 72 1.19 7.62 -19.23
N PHE A 73 1.23 8.61 -20.12
CA PHE A 73 0.11 9.54 -20.31
C PHE A 73 -1.09 8.88 -21.02
N LEU A 74 -0.85 7.95 -21.95
CA LEU A 74 -1.90 7.21 -22.65
C LEU A 74 -2.56 6.14 -21.78
N LEU A 75 -1.83 5.63 -20.79
CA LEU A 75 -2.30 4.55 -19.92
C LEU A 75 -3.47 5.01 -19.03
N THR A 76 -3.46 6.26 -18.55
CA THR A 76 -4.54 6.83 -17.76
C THR A 76 -5.90 6.81 -18.49
N PRO A 77 -6.07 7.44 -19.69
CA PRO A 77 -7.33 7.37 -20.41
C PRO A 77 -7.65 5.96 -20.94
N LEU A 78 -6.64 5.13 -21.20
CA LEU A 78 -6.88 3.73 -21.57
C LEU A 78 -7.54 2.95 -20.43
N TYR A 79 -7.12 3.15 -19.17
CA TYR A 79 -7.76 2.54 -18.02
C TYR A 79 -9.22 3.00 -17.85
N GLU A 80 -9.53 4.27 -18.15
CA GLU A 80 -10.90 4.77 -18.10
C GLU A 80 -11.84 4.03 -19.06
N VAL A 81 -11.39 3.77 -20.29
CA VAL A 81 -12.16 2.99 -21.28
C VAL A 81 -12.34 1.54 -20.83
N PHE A 82 -11.31 0.93 -20.25
CA PHE A 82 -11.45 -0.41 -19.67
C PHE A 82 -12.44 -0.44 -18.51
N CYS A 83 -12.40 0.59 -17.64
CA CYS A 83 -13.34 0.74 -16.54
C CYS A 83 -14.78 0.86 -17.06
N GLU A 84 -15.04 1.70 -18.07
CA GLU A 84 -16.36 1.84 -18.72
C GLU A 84 -16.86 0.54 -19.34
N LEU A 85 -16.00 -0.19 -20.06
CA LEU A 85 -16.33 -1.51 -20.63
C LEU A 85 -16.71 -2.54 -19.56
N THR A 86 -16.09 -2.46 -18.38
CA THR A 86 -16.42 -3.30 -17.22
C THR A 86 -17.58 -2.77 -16.38
N GLY A 87 -18.15 -1.60 -16.71
CA GLY A 87 -19.25 -0.96 -15.96
C GLY A 87 -18.80 -0.21 -14.70
N LEU A 88 -17.50 0.04 -14.54
CA LEU A 88 -16.94 0.81 -13.43
C LEU A 88 -16.85 2.28 -13.85
N ASP A 89 -17.86 3.10 -13.53
CA ASP A 89 -17.84 4.55 -13.79
C ASP A 89 -16.61 5.22 -13.14
N SER A 90 -15.59 5.55 -13.94
CA SER A 90 -14.30 6.09 -13.50
C SER A 90 -14.42 7.46 -12.81
N GLU A 91 -15.41 8.27 -13.22
CA GLU A 91 -15.72 9.57 -12.64
C GLU A 91 -16.31 9.44 -11.22
N ARG A 92 -17.03 8.35 -10.95
CA ARG A 92 -17.59 8.07 -9.62
C ARG A 92 -16.58 7.39 -8.69
N LEU A 93 -15.65 6.58 -9.22
CA LEU A 93 -14.57 5.98 -8.44
C LEU A 93 -13.62 7.05 -7.85
N THR A 94 -13.34 8.10 -8.62
CA THR A 94 -12.57 9.26 -8.15
C THR A 94 -13.34 10.07 -7.10
N ARG A 95 -14.67 10.18 -7.22
CA ARG A 95 -15.54 10.79 -6.19
C ARG A 95 -15.58 9.97 -4.89
N ALA A 96 -15.52 8.64 -4.96
CA ALA A 96 -15.46 7.77 -3.78
C ALA A 96 -14.19 7.97 -2.93
N THR A 97 -13.12 8.54 -3.52
CA THR A 97 -11.85 8.81 -2.84
C THR A 97 -11.80 10.22 -2.20
N GLN A 98 -12.76 11.09 -2.53
CA GLN A 98 -12.87 12.43 -1.93
C GLN A 98 -14.11 12.54 -1.02
N PRO A 99 -14.00 13.16 0.17
CA PRO A 99 -15.15 13.42 1.03
C PRO A 99 -16.00 14.54 0.41
N SER A 100 -16.84 14.19 -0.55
CA SER A 100 -17.76 15.14 -1.19
C SER A 100 -19.12 15.07 -0.50
N GLY A 101 -19.39 16.03 0.38
CA GLY A 101 -20.67 16.23 1.07
C GLY A 101 -21.78 16.81 0.17
N ALA A 102 -21.81 16.47 -1.12
CA ALA A 102 -22.82 16.94 -2.05
C ALA A 102 -23.66 15.75 -2.54
N ALA A 103 -24.65 15.38 -1.73
CA ALA A 103 -25.74 14.53 -2.17
C ALA A 103 -26.52 15.30 -3.24
N VAL A 104 -26.41 14.86 -4.49
CA VAL A 104 -27.39 15.24 -5.51
C VAL A 104 -28.72 14.68 -5.01
N ALA A 105 -29.73 15.54 -4.89
CA ALA A 105 -31.05 15.16 -4.40
C ALA A 105 -31.77 14.30 -5.45
N SER A 106 -31.34 13.04 -5.56
CA SER A 106 -32.05 12.01 -6.32
C SER A 106 -33.24 11.54 -5.47
N GLU A 107 -34.40 11.41 -6.13
CA GLU A 107 -35.67 11.05 -5.51
C GLU A 107 -35.52 9.73 -4.73
N ILE A 108 -35.82 9.74 -3.42
CA ILE A 108 -35.69 8.57 -2.56
C ILE A 108 -36.84 7.62 -2.92
N ASP A 109 -36.53 6.47 -3.50
CA ASP A 109 -37.50 5.40 -3.70
C ASP A 109 -37.71 4.63 -2.39
N GLU A 110 -38.83 4.91 -1.71
CA GLU A 110 -39.16 4.26 -0.43
C GLU A 110 -39.48 2.77 -0.55
N ASN A 111 -39.75 2.27 -1.76
CA ASN A 111 -40.10 0.87 -1.98
C ASN A 111 -38.87 0.00 -2.32
N ARG A 112 -37.69 0.62 -2.46
CA ARG A 112 -36.44 -0.09 -2.70
C ARG A 112 -35.71 -0.37 -1.39
N THR A 113 -35.41 -1.64 -1.17
CA THR A 113 -34.61 -2.10 -0.02
C THR A 113 -33.32 -2.75 -0.52
N VAL A 114 -32.21 -2.43 0.12
CA VAL A 114 -30.90 -3.05 -0.12
C VAL A 114 -30.47 -3.74 1.17
N THR A 115 -30.01 -4.99 1.06
CA THR A 115 -29.44 -5.74 2.18
C THR A 115 -27.98 -5.33 2.35
N VAL A 116 -27.62 -4.90 3.55
CA VAL A 116 -26.23 -4.60 3.90
C VAL A 116 -25.70 -5.70 4.79
N GLU A 117 -24.69 -6.41 4.33
CA GLU A 117 -24.01 -7.45 5.09
C GLU A 117 -22.74 -6.90 5.73
N PHE A 118 -22.53 -7.17 7.01
CA PHE A 118 -21.33 -6.73 7.73
C PHE A 118 -20.40 -7.90 7.97
N LEU A 119 -19.13 -7.71 7.63
CA LEU A 119 -18.07 -8.67 7.89
C LEU A 119 -16.91 -8.00 8.63
N THR A 120 -16.28 -8.76 9.51
CA THR A 120 -15.09 -8.35 10.22
C THR A 120 -13.96 -9.34 9.97
N ASN A 121 -12.76 -8.82 9.80
CA ASN A 121 -11.55 -9.61 9.66
C ASN A 121 -10.48 -9.08 10.63
N THR A 122 -9.65 -9.97 11.16
CA THR A 122 -8.45 -9.62 11.93
C THR A 122 -7.29 -10.48 11.44
N MET A 123 -6.11 -9.88 11.31
CA MET A 123 -4.90 -10.61 10.90
C MET A 123 -4.32 -11.48 12.03
N ASN A 124 -4.66 -11.17 13.28
CA ASN A 124 -4.27 -11.96 14.44
C ASN A 124 -5.51 -12.26 15.30
N PRO A 125 -6.23 -13.35 15.01
CA PRO A 125 -7.44 -13.72 15.74
C PRO A 125 -7.17 -14.16 17.18
N ALA A 126 -5.92 -14.42 17.56
CA ALA A 126 -5.56 -14.70 18.96
C ALA A 126 -5.36 -13.42 19.78
N ALA A 127 -5.13 -12.28 19.14
CA ALA A 127 -4.93 -10.98 19.80
C ALA A 127 -6.19 -10.11 19.86
N TRP A 128 -7.18 -10.39 19.01
CA TRP A 128 -8.36 -9.55 18.86
C TRP A 128 -9.64 -10.35 18.74
N GLU A 129 -10.67 -9.90 19.44
CA GLU A 129 -12.06 -10.24 19.12
C GLU A 129 -12.66 -9.04 18.36
N PHE A 130 -13.07 -9.24 17.11
CA PHE A 130 -13.63 -8.17 16.28
C PHE A 130 -14.86 -8.69 15.51
N GLN A 131 -16.03 -8.15 15.83
CA GLN A 131 -17.31 -8.63 15.29
C GLN A 131 -18.30 -7.48 15.05
N PRO A 132 -19.18 -7.60 14.05
CA PRO A 132 -20.27 -6.65 13.88
C PRO A 132 -21.37 -6.93 14.92
N GLY A 133 -22.12 -5.90 15.32
CA GLY A 133 -23.30 -6.07 16.18
C GLY A 133 -24.43 -6.81 15.45
N ASP A 134 -24.68 -6.43 14.20
CA ASP A 134 -25.63 -7.11 13.32
C ASP A 134 -24.89 -7.66 12.09
N LEU A 135 -25.20 -8.90 11.69
CA LEU A 135 -24.61 -9.49 10.47
C LEU A 135 -25.22 -8.91 9.20
N ARG A 136 -26.50 -8.53 9.25
CA ARG A 136 -27.25 -7.98 8.12
C ARG A 136 -28.26 -6.96 8.60
N ILE A 137 -28.42 -5.87 7.87
CA ILE A 137 -29.53 -4.94 8.03
C ILE A 137 -30.12 -4.58 6.67
N GLU A 138 -31.41 -4.28 6.64
CA GLU A 138 -32.09 -3.76 5.46
C GLU A 138 -32.12 -2.24 5.52
N VAL A 139 -31.73 -1.58 4.41
CA VAL A 139 -31.72 -0.12 4.33
C VAL A 139 -32.41 0.35 3.06
N THR A 140 -33.06 1.50 3.15
CA THR A 140 -33.58 2.22 1.99
C THR A 140 -32.47 3.13 1.43
N PRO A 141 -32.07 2.98 0.16
CA PRO A 141 -31.13 3.90 -0.48
C PRO A 141 -31.57 5.36 -0.36
N GLY A 142 -30.62 6.27 -0.16
CA GLY A 142 -30.84 7.69 0.11
C GLY A 142 -31.01 8.04 1.59
N ARG A 143 -31.20 7.05 2.49
CA ARG A 143 -31.27 7.27 3.94
C ARG A 143 -29.98 6.88 4.64
N THR A 144 -29.61 7.63 5.68
CA THR A 144 -28.50 7.27 6.57
C THR A 144 -28.92 6.16 7.51
N ALA A 145 -28.11 5.11 7.58
CA ALA A 145 -28.22 4.01 8.51
C ALA A 145 -27.02 4.02 9.48
N GLU A 146 -27.19 3.36 10.62
CA GLU A 146 -26.17 3.25 11.66
C GLU A 146 -26.02 1.79 12.08
N THR A 147 -24.79 1.40 12.43
CA THR A 147 -24.47 0.09 12.99
C THR A 147 -23.34 0.24 14.01
N VAL A 148 -23.12 -0.78 14.83
CA VAL A 148 -22.05 -0.82 15.83
C VAL A 148 -21.17 -2.03 15.59
N PHE A 149 -19.85 -1.84 15.63
CA PHE A 149 -18.88 -2.92 15.68
C PHE A 149 -18.29 -3.03 17.09
N TYR A 150 -17.93 -4.25 17.50
CA TYR A 150 -17.29 -4.53 18.77
C TYR A 150 -15.86 -4.98 18.53
N ALA A 151 -14.90 -4.29 19.17
CA ALA A 151 -13.49 -4.64 19.14
C ALA A 151 -12.95 -4.81 20.56
N GLU A 152 -12.20 -5.88 20.81
CA GLU A 152 -11.55 -6.16 22.09
C GLU A 152 -10.10 -6.57 21.90
N ASN A 153 -9.22 -5.93 22.67
CA ASN A 153 -7.82 -6.29 22.79
C ASN A 153 -7.65 -7.45 23.78
N LEU A 154 -7.36 -8.65 23.27
CA LEU A 154 -7.15 -9.86 24.10
C LEU A 154 -5.73 -9.96 24.66
N LEU A 155 -4.84 -9.02 24.33
CA LEU A 155 -3.45 -9.02 24.77
C LEU A 155 -3.31 -8.43 26.19
N PRO A 156 -2.29 -8.86 26.95
CA PRO A 156 -2.03 -8.36 28.31
C PRO A 156 -1.31 -7.01 28.34
N HIS A 157 -1.25 -6.30 27.21
CA HIS A 157 -0.60 -4.99 27.08
C HIS A 157 -1.40 -4.09 26.13
N ASP A 158 -1.13 -2.80 26.20
CA ASP A 158 -1.79 -1.78 25.39
C ASP A 158 -1.35 -1.87 23.92
N VAL A 159 -2.29 -1.69 23.01
CA VAL A 159 -2.05 -1.84 21.57
C VAL A 159 -2.76 -0.75 20.79
N ILE A 160 -2.11 -0.27 19.74
CA ILE A 160 -2.72 0.64 18.78
C ILE A 160 -3.29 -0.19 17.63
N SER A 161 -4.52 0.10 17.23
CA SER A 161 -5.15 -0.53 16.08
C SER A 161 -5.60 0.49 15.05
N VAL A 162 -5.63 0.05 13.79
CA VAL A 162 -6.20 0.79 12.68
C VAL A 162 -7.13 -0.13 11.92
N THR A 163 -8.25 0.39 11.41
CA THR A 163 -9.21 -0.43 10.68
C THR A 163 -9.36 0.06 9.26
N ARG A 164 -9.27 -0.87 8.29
CA ARG A 164 -9.44 -0.54 6.87
C ARG A 164 -10.76 -1.11 6.36
N PRO A 165 -11.64 -0.28 5.80
CA PRO A 165 -12.91 -0.76 5.28
C PRO A 165 -12.82 -1.12 3.79
N SER A 166 -13.66 -2.04 3.36
CA SER A 166 -13.84 -2.47 1.96
C SER A 166 -15.32 -2.69 1.66
N VAL A 167 -15.72 -2.55 0.40
CA VAL A 167 -17.11 -2.67 -0.05
C VAL A 167 -17.18 -3.65 -1.23
N ARG A 168 -18.22 -4.49 -1.25
CA ARG A 168 -18.52 -5.42 -2.33
C ARG A 168 -20.01 -5.32 -2.71
N PRO A 169 -20.40 -5.52 -3.98
CA PRO A 169 -19.53 -5.66 -5.15
C PRO A 169 -18.74 -4.38 -5.46
N LEU A 170 -17.74 -4.47 -6.34
CA LEU A 170 -16.86 -3.32 -6.65
C LEU A 170 -17.63 -2.12 -7.20
N GLU A 171 -18.66 -2.37 -8.01
CA GLU A 171 -19.55 -1.34 -8.55
C GLU A 171 -20.30 -0.57 -7.45
N ALA A 172 -20.51 -1.15 -6.27
CA ALA A 172 -21.19 -0.49 -5.15
C ALA A 172 -20.29 0.50 -4.38
N VAL A 173 -18.97 0.46 -4.57
CA VAL A 173 -18.00 1.28 -3.80
C VAL A 173 -18.31 2.77 -3.90
N SER A 174 -18.67 3.24 -5.09
CA SER A 174 -18.95 4.66 -5.33
C SER A 174 -20.30 5.13 -4.80
N TYR A 175 -21.18 4.21 -4.42
CA TYR A 175 -22.51 4.50 -3.91
C TYR A 175 -22.59 4.42 -2.38
N VAL A 176 -21.52 3.97 -1.70
CA VAL A 176 -21.49 3.91 -0.24
C VAL A 176 -20.72 5.10 0.31
N SER A 177 -21.45 6.04 0.90
CA SER A 177 -20.87 7.20 1.62
C SER A 177 -20.75 6.88 3.11
N LYS A 178 -19.51 6.80 3.60
CA LYS A 178 -19.21 6.62 5.03
C LYS A 178 -19.10 8.00 5.68
N GLN A 179 -20.16 8.45 6.36
CA GLN A 179 -20.28 9.83 6.81
C GLN A 179 -19.57 10.12 8.14
N VAL A 180 -19.26 9.09 8.94
CA VAL A 180 -18.52 9.25 10.19
C VAL A 180 -17.54 8.11 10.33
N CYS A 181 -16.25 8.39 10.22
CA CYS A 181 -15.23 7.46 10.68
C CYS A 181 -14.10 8.21 11.36
N PHE A 182 -14.01 8.05 12.68
CA PHE A 182 -12.75 7.97 13.41
C PHE A 182 -11.93 6.72 12.99
N CYS A 183 -12.49 5.86 12.13
CA CYS A 183 -11.91 4.56 11.73
C CYS A 183 -10.57 4.65 10.98
N PHE A 184 -10.16 5.83 10.52
CA PHE A 184 -8.84 6.03 9.91
C PHE A 184 -7.81 6.60 10.89
N GLU A 185 -8.21 6.90 12.11
CA GLU A 185 -7.31 7.30 13.18
C GLU A 185 -6.92 6.08 14.01
N GLU A 186 -5.65 6.07 14.40
CA GLU A 186 -5.09 5.11 15.34
C GLU A 186 -5.90 5.11 16.64
N GLN A 187 -6.44 3.95 16.98
CA GLN A 187 -7.19 3.76 18.21
C GLN A 187 -6.30 3.01 19.20
N ALA A 188 -5.95 3.68 20.30
CA ALA A 188 -5.29 3.01 21.42
C ALA A 188 -6.32 2.18 22.21
N PHE A 189 -5.99 0.94 22.47
CA PHE A 189 -6.73 0.02 23.33
C PHE A 189 -5.84 -0.40 24.50
N ALA A 190 -6.35 -0.26 25.72
CA ALA A 190 -5.67 -0.81 26.88
C ALA A 190 -5.72 -2.36 26.85
N ALA A 191 -4.88 -3.00 27.65
CA ALA A 191 -4.93 -4.45 27.85
C ALA A 191 -6.34 -4.92 28.27
N GLY A 192 -6.93 -5.86 27.55
CA GLY A 192 -8.29 -6.37 27.83
C GLY A 192 -9.42 -5.39 27.53
N GLU A 193 -9.15 -4.23 26.92
CA GLU A 193 -10.19 -3.23 26.66
C GLU A 193 -11.10 -3.65 25.52
N ARG A 194 -12.42 -3.61 25.78
CA ARG A 194 -13.48 -3.74 24.78
C ARG A 194 -14.09 -2.38 24.50
N ARG A 195 -14.28 -2.03 23.22
CA ARG A 195 -14.86 -0.77 22.77
C ARG A 195 -15.92 -0.97 21.70
N GLU A 196 -16.96 -0.15 21.77
CA GLU A 196 -17.98 -0.03 20.74
C GLU A 196 -17.55 1.00 19.69
N LEU A 197 -17.64 0.63 18.42
CA LEU A 197 -17.22 1.42 17.27
C LEU A 197 -18.46 1.71 16.42
N PRO A 198 -19.19 2.80 16.70
CA PRO A 198 -20.36 3.17 15.92
C PRO A 198 -19.96 3.65 14.52
N MET A 199 -20.73 3.25 13.52
CA MET A 199 -20.54 3.60 12.12
C MET A 199 -21.85 4.11 11.52
N ARG A 200 -21.79 5.28 10.89
CA ARG A 200 -22.89 5.85 10.11
C ARG A 200 -22.57 5.83 8.63
N PHE A 201 -23.49 5.34 7.83
CA PHE A 201 -23.29 5.23 6.38
C PHE A 201 -24.60 5.48 5.62
N THR A 202 -24.47 5.84 4.35
CA THR A 202 -25.59 6.03 3.43
C THR A 202 -25.28 5.29 2.13
N ILE A 203 -26.26 4.57 1.61
CA ILE A 203 -26.22 4.03 0.24
C ILE A 203 -26.93 5.02 -0.66
N ASP A 204 -26.29 5.45 -1.75
CA ASP A 204 -26.85 6.38 -2.73
C ASP A 204 -28.02 5.74 -3.50
N SER A 205 -29.07 6.51 -3.79
CA SER A 205 -30.25 6.03 -4.50
C SER A 205 -29.98 5.65 -5.96
N GLU A 206 -28.89 6.16 -6.53
CA GLU A 206 -28.43 5.83 -7.89
C GLU A 206 -27.75 4.46 -7.98
N LEU A 207 -27.62 3.71 -6.88
CA LEU A 207 -27.08 2.35 -6.90
C LEU A 207 -27.82 1.53 -7.98
N PRO A 208 -27.13 0.79 -8.87
CA PRO A 208 -27.80 0.04 -9.92
C PRO A 208 -28.84 -0.95 -9.37
N ALA A 209 -29.99 -1.09 -10.03
CA ALA A 209 -31.12 -1.88 -9.54
C ALA A 209 -30.81 -3.38 -9.35
N HIS A 210 -29.82 -3.91 -10.07
CA HIS A 210 -29.38 -5.30 -9.95
C HIS A 210 -28.53 -5.56 -8.69
N VAL A 211 -28.07 -4.52 -7.99
CA VAL A 211 -27.34 -4.65 -6.74
C VAL A 211 -28.33 -4.62 -5.58
N GLU A 212 -28.70 -5.81 -5.11
CA GLU A 212 -29.61 -6.00 -3.97
C GLU A 212 -28.87 -6.16 -2.65
N THR A 213 -27.60 -6.59 -2.70
CA THR A 213 -26.77 -6.87 -1.52
C THR A 213 -25.45 -6.13 -1.62
N VAL A 214 -25.12 -5.40 -0.55
CA VAL A 214 -23.84 -4.71 -0.39
C VAL A 214 -23.15 -5.23 0.86
N THR A 215 -21.94 -5.77 0.71
CA THR A 215 -21.13 -6.21 1.84
C THR A 215 -20.17 -5.12 2.25
N LEU A 216 -20.24 -4.70 3.52
CA LEU A 216 -19.30 -3.78 4.17
C LEU A 216 -18.39 -4.60 5.08
N ALA A 217 -17.15 -4.78 4.65
CA ALA A 217 -16.16 -5.55 5.38
C ALA A 217 -15.10 -4.63 6.00
N TYR A 218 -14.83 -4.79 7.30
CA TYR A 218 -13.77 -4.07 8.01
C TYR A 218 -12.66 -5.04 8.41
N THR A 219 -11.42 -4.65 8.17
CA THR A 219 -10.25 -5.43 8.60
C THR A 219 -9.46 -4.65 9.63
N LEU A 220 -9.33 -5.22 10.82
CA LEU A 220 -8.55 -4.67 11.93
C LEU A 220 -7.08 -5.09 11.80
N PHE A 221 -6.20 -4.10 11.92
CA PHE A 221 -4.76 -4.27 11.95
C PHE A 221 -4.22 -3.74 13.26
N THR A 222 -3.25 -4.45 13.83
CA THR A 222 -2.40 -3.90 14.87
C THR A 222 -1.38 -2.98 14.23
N ALA A 223 -1.43 -1.71 14.61
CA ALA A 223 -0.30 -0.82 14.42
C ALA A 223 0.63 -1.08 15.60
N GLU A 224 1.79 -1.69 15.37
CA GLU A 224 2.82 -1.66 16.41
C GLU A 224 3.08 -0.19 16.76
N PRO A 225 3.20 0.18 18.05
CA PRO A 225 3.69 1.50 18.39
C PRO A 225 5.08 1.61 17.77
N GLY A 226 5.14 2.35 16.66
CA GLY A 226 6.40 2.61 15.99
C GLY A 226 7.34 3.22 17.01
N LEU A 227 8.57 2.71 17.00
CA LEU A 227 9.77 3.46 17.31
C LEU A 227 9.68 4.83 16.62
N GLY A 228 9.04 5.78 17.29
CA GLY A 228 9.03 7.18 16.91
C GLY A 228 10.41 7.74 17.21
N GLY A 229 11.25 7.83 16.19
CA GLY A 229 12.42 8.70 16.17
C GLY A 229 13.58 8.33 17.10
N SER A 230 14.68 7.88 16.49
CA SER A 230 16.02 8.26 16.91
C SER A 230 16.78 8.73 15.69
#